data_AF-A0A8E2J980-F1
#
_entry.id   AF-A0A8E2J980-F1
#
_cell.length_a   1.000
_cell.length_b   1.000
_cell.length_c   1.000
_cell.angle_alpha   90.00
_cell.angle_beta   90.00
_cell.angle_gamma   90.00
#
_symmetry.space_group_name_H-M   'P 1'
#
loop_
_entity.id
_entity.type
_entity.pdbx_description
1 polymer ?
#
loop_
_entity_poly.entity_id
_entity_poly.type
_entity_poly.pdbx_seq_one_letter_code
_entity_poly.pdbx_strand_id
1 'polypeptide(L)'
;MDPESPQYDRVSLWLASAHELCLPLTPPPDDNSKQPPAPLKRKRAMSLPTSVPASHRSDSPKRRRTDNIDDVQPEQSASQLGSETPLALNNRNTFSPPASRVSSSPKRSSSPTRETPIILRSAWPPVLTESLNGLKEAPPEHVEQLGDRLADGVDFGFIPQGLQYIIKNDPEVGHQTTKPADFDRSDTRSTEELSAIWKEAKMIFLNARDCKDGSRDENAWCDDVVRPLVHLAMELHGNNKWWFQSVQSQSINPLYLSTIPAPTLTDSTRRKSIDRKTDYVLSYSHRDSNISTLYKRLDAANNREIGHTLDTFTKRTALFSGFEVKPASGDHTEAELQMSIWIAASLRKKQELAQVAQVPFELTTMVEPALTIVGHEHSVYYAYPHDDLVFGRSGVHVLGPDLDRFERLSTDSIRGIFRLVRLYGNLLKYGMDKGVEGYWGRFFGPVLDKLASIPGEQDE
;
A
#
# COMPACT_ATOMS: atom_id res chain seq x y z
N MET A 1 -39.12 -8.25 35.75
CA MET A 1 -38.66 -9.59 35.35
C MET A 1 -39.29 -9.88 34.02
N ASP A 2 -38.48 -9.90 32.98
CA ASP A 2 -38.70 -10.63 31.72
C ASP A 2 -37.30 -10.88 31.12
N PRO A 3 -37.08 -11.98 30.39
CA PRO A 3 -35.73 -12.51 30.18
C PRO A 3 -35.00 -11.90 28.99
N GLU A 4 -33.70 -11.69 29.17
CA GLU A 4 -32.76 -11.27 28.14
C GLU A 4 -32.59 -12.37 27.07
N SER A 5 -32.49 -11.95 25.81
CA SER A 5 -32.06 -12.82 24.70
C SER A 5 -30.66 -12.41 24.27
N PRO A 6 -29.63 -13.27 24.42
CA PRO A 6 -28.27 -12.90 24.05
C PRO A 6 -28.13 -12.92 22.52
N GLN A 7 -27.87 -11.74 21.96
CA GLN A 7 -27.69 -11.52 20.53
C GLN A 7 -26.30 -11.99 20.09
N TYR A 8 -26.07 -13.31 20.12
CA TYR A 8 -24.77 -13.90 19.80
C TYR A 8 -24.38 -13.65 18.33
N ASP A 9 -23.36 -12.80 18.22
CA ASP A 9 -22.37 -12.63 17.16
C ASP A 9 -22.74 -13.02 15.71
N ARG A 10 -23.01 -11.98 14.91
CA ARG A 10 -23.18 -12.09 13.45
C ARG A 10 -21.87 -12.23 12.67
N VAL A 11 -20.70 -12.01 13.28
CA VAL A 11 -19.38 -12.20 12.65
C VAL A 11 -19.08 -13.69 12.54
N SER A 12 -19.32 -14.46 13.61
CA SER A 12 -19.35 -15.92 13.56
C SER A 12 -20.31 -16.48 12.49
N LEU A 13 -21.50 -15.89 12.33
CA LEU A 13 -22.43 -16.27 11.25
C LEU A 13 -21.90 -15.93 9.84
N TRP A 14 -21.20 -14.82 9.66
CA TRP A 14 -20.57 -14.47 8.38
C TRP A 14 -19.46 -15.48 8.03
N LEU A 15 -18.60 -15.81 8.99
CA LEU A 15 -17.50 -16.78 8.81
C LEU A 15 -18.03 -18.22 8.62
N ALA A 16 -19.07 -18.61 9.35
CA ALA A 16 -19.77 -19.88 9.13
C ALA A 16 -20.44 -19.95 7.74
N SER A 17 -21.06 -18.86 7.27
CA SER A 17 -21.72 -18.83 5.95
C SER A 17 -20.76 -18.95 4.77
N ALA A 18 -19.48 -18.59 4.96
CA ALA A 18 -18.44 -18.77 3.94
C ALA A 18 -18.08 -20.26 3.73
N HIS A 19 -18.27 -21.11 4.74
CA HIS A 19 -18.00 -22.56 4.64
C HIS A 19 -19.04 -23.32 3.80
N GLU A 20 -20.29 -22.85 3.69
CA GLU A 20 -21.37 -23.60 3.00
C GLU A 20 -21.23 -23.63 1.46
N LEU A 21 -20.31 -22.84 0.87
CA LEU A 21 -20.07 -22.81 -0.58
C LEU A 21 -18.92 -23.71 -1.06
N CYS A 22 -18.30 -24.49 -0.18
CA CYS A 22 -17.19 -25.39 -0.51
C CYS A 22 -17.48 -26.88 -0.24
N LEU A 23 -18.46 -27.44 -0.96
CA LEU A 23 -18.54 -28.89 -1.18
C LEU A 23 -18.29 -29.21 -2.67
N PRO A 24 -17.22 -29.93 -3.03
CA PRO A 24 -17.07 -30.42 -4.39
C PRO A 24 -18.09 -31.55 -4.62
N LEU A 25 -18.97 -31.38 -5.60
CA LEU A 25 -19.79 -32.48 -6.11
C LEU A 25 -18.85 -33.57 -6.66
N THR A 26 -18.96 -34.77 -6.11
CA THR A 26 -18.21 -35.96 -6.56
C THR A 26 -18.38 -36.18 -8.06
N PRO A 27 -17.29 -36.44 -8.82
CA PRO A 27 -17.43 -36.85 -10.21
C PRO A 27 -18.09 -38.24 -10.29
N PRO A 28 -18.91 -38.51 -11.34
CA PRO A 28 -19.39 -39.87 -11.61
C PRO A 28 -18.23 -40.79 -12.03
N PRO A 29 -18.36 -42.12 -11.87
CA PRO A 29 -17.27 -43.05 -12.10
C PRO A 29 -16.92 -43.19 -13.59
N ASP A 30 -15.61 -43.32 -13.88
CA ASP A 30 -15.09 -43.64 -15.20
C ASP A 30 -15.51 -45.06 -15.64
N ASP A 31 -15.98 -45.18 -16.88
CA ASP A 31 -16.09 -46.47 -17.58
C ASP A 31 -15.14 -46.51 -18.77
N ASN A 32 -14.46 -47.63 -18.94
CA ASN A 32 -13.30 -47.76 -19.83
C ASN A 32 -13.71 -48.11 -21.27
N SER A 33 -13.25 -47.30 -22.24
CA SER A 33 -12.47 -47.75 -23.42
C SER A 33 -12.63 -46.90 -24.68
N LYS A 34 -11.53 -46.29 -25.16
CA LYS A 34 -10.97 -46.42 -26.54
C LYS A 34 -9.84 -45.42 -26.79
N GLN A 35 -9.02 -45.72 -27.79
CA GLN A 35 -7.69 -45.15 -28.03
C GLN A 35 -7.69 -43.66 -28.46
N PRO A 36 -6.62 -42.90 -28.16
CA PRO A 36 -6.48 -41.50 -28.60
C PRO A 36 -6.01 -41.37 -30.06
N PRO A 37 -6.53 -40.41 -30.84
CA PRO A 37 -5.96 -40.05 -32.14
C PRO A 37 -4.75 -39.11 -32.01
N ALA A 38 -3.84 -39.18 -32.99
CA ALA A 38 -2.55 -38.50 -32.98
C ALA A 38 -2.62 -36.95 -33.19
N PRO A 39 -1.64 -36.18 -32.69
CA PRO A 39 -1.66 -34.71 -32.77
C PRO A 39 -1.31 -34.19 -34.17
N LEU A 40 -2.19 -33.35 -34.73
CA LEU A 40 -1.97 -32.69 -36.01
C LEU A 40 -1.03 -31.47 -35.88
N LYS A 41 0.09 -31.53 -36.62
CA LYS A 41 1.12 -30.47 -36.69
C LYS A 41 0.58 -29.21 -37.37
N ARG A 42 0.55 -28.06 -36.68
CA ARG A 42 0.48 -26.74 -37.34
C ARG A 42 1.89 -26.27 -37.73
N LYS A 43 2.06 -25.95 -39.02
CA LYS A 43 3.35 -25.57 -39.62
C LYS A 43 3.78 -24.17 -39.19
N ARG A 44 5.03 -24.01 -38.75
CA ARG A 44 5.79 -22.77 -38.99
C ARG A 44 6.34 -22.82 -40.40
N ALA A 45 6.34 -21.68 -41.11
CA ALA A 45 7.06 -21.51 -42.36
C ALA A 45 8.07 -20.37 -42.20
N MET A 46 9.35 -20.70 -42.38
CA MET A 46 10.48 -19.77 -42.45
C MET A 46 11.46 -20.40 -43.43
N SER A 47 11.73 -19.72 -44.55
CA SER A 47 12.77 -20.14 -45.50
C SER A 47 13.28 -18.95 -46.32
N LEU A 48 14.47 -18.50 -45.93
CA LEU A 48 15.52 -17.90 -46.79
C LEU A 48 15.93 -18.92 -47.90
N PRO A 49 16.74 -18.60 -48.96
CA PRO A 49 17.95 -17.76 -48.83
C PRO A 49 18.58 -17.03 -50.08
N THR A 50 19.62 -16.25 -49.76
CA THR A 50 20.89 -15.94 -50.52
C THR A 50 21.03 -14.84 -51.59
N SER A 51 22.17 -14.11 -51.42
CA SER A 51 23.12 -13.50 -52.40
C SER A 51 22.84 -12.19 -53.17
N VAL A 52 23.45 -11.11 -52.65
CA VAL A 52 24.32 -10.05 -53.27
C VAL A 52 24.67 -10.14 -54.79
N PRO A 53 25.04 -9.03 -55.50
CA PRO A 53 25.63 -7.77 -54.98
C PRO A 53 25.20 -6.38 -55.58
N ALA A 54 25.59 -5.32 -54.85
CA ALA A 54 26.01 -3.97 -55.27
C ALA A 54 25.15 -3.06 -56.19
N SER A 55 24.83 -1.84 -55.70
CA SER A 55 25.30 -0.53 -56.25
C SER A 55 24.28 0.65 -56.16
N HIS A 56 24.78 1.81 -55.72
CA HIS A 56 24.30 3.20 -55.88
C HIS A 56 22.86 3.69 -55.53
N ARG A 57 22.82 4.77 -54.72
CA ARG A 57 21.94 5.98 -54.77
C ARG A 57 20.41 5.75 -54.67
N SER A 58 19.51 6.61 -54.18
CA SER A 58 19.48 7.98 -53.60
C SER A 58 18.02 8.18 -53.09
N ASP A 59 17.65 9.01 -52.12
CA ASP A 59 18.37 10.07 -51.38
C ASP A 59 17.69 10.38 -50.01
N SER A 60 17.88 11.58 -49.44
CA SER A 60 17.01 12.16 -48.41
C SER A 60 16.96 13.69 -48.52
N PRO A 61 15.78 14.31 -48.33
CA PRO A 61 15.75 15.67 -47.79
C PRO A 61 14.55 15.96 -46.87
N LYS A 62 14.51 16.99 -46.00
CA LYS A 62 15.52 17.90 -45.40
C LYS A 62 14.76 18.66 -44.29
N ARG A 63 15.38 18.96 -43.14
CA ARG A 63 15.07 20.18 -42.36
C ARG A 63 16.37 20.91 -42.10
N ARG A 64 16.49 22.13 -42.63
CA ARG A 64 17.65 23.02 -42.39
C ARG A 64 17.35 23.91 -41.19
N ARG A 65 18.32 24.02 -40.28
CA ARG A 65 18.53 25.22 -39.44
C ARG A 65 19.07 26.37 -40.30
N THR A 66 18.90 27.58 -39.79
CA THR A 66 19.95 28.61 -39.83
C THR A 66 19.98 29.27 -38.44
N ASP A 67 21.17 29.37 -37.84
CA ASP A 67 21.43 29.99 -36.54
C ASP A 67 21.96 31.45 -36.72
N ASN A 68 22.19 32.13 -35.58
CA ASN A 68 22.92 33.40 -35.32
C ASN A 68 22.03 34.62 -35.02
N ILE A 69 21.95 35.09 -33.76
CA ILE A 69 22.98 35.80 -32.92
C ILE A 69 23.08 37.29 -33.32
N ASP A 70 22.60 38.19 -32.44
CA ASP A 70 23.50 39.06 -31.65
C ASP A 70 22.77 39.74 -30.47
N ASP A 71 23.56 40.24 -29.51
CA ASP A 71 23.13 40.87 -28.24
C ASP A 71 22.37 42.20 -28.37
N VAL A 72 21.64 42.58 -27.30
CA VAL A 72 21.69 43.90 -26.61
C VAL A 72 20.54 44.05 -25.60
N GLN A 73 20.90 44.27 -24.33
CA GLN A 73 20.12 44.99 -23.30
C GLN A 73 20.77 46.39 -23.12
N PRO A 74 20.13 47.44 -22.53
CA PRO A 74 19.23 47.35 -21.38
C PRO A 74 18.09 48.41 -21.23
N GLU A 75 17.37 48.29 -20.11
CA GLU A 75 16.87 49.38 -19.24
C GLU A 75 15.57 50.21 -19.54
N GLN A 76 14.90 50.53 -18.40
CA GLN A 76 13.99 51.66 -18.08
C GLN A 76 12.44 51.52 -18.17
N SER A 77 11.82 51.65 -16.98
CA SER A 77 10.61 52.46 -16.64
C SER A 77 9.25 52.18 -17.31
N ALA A 78 8.09 52.51 -16.75
CA ALA A 78 7.53 52.76 -15.41
C ALA A 78 6.09 53.31 -15.64
N SER A 79 5.13 52.96 -14.79
CA SER A 79 3.87 53.70 -14.54
C SER A 79 2.89 54.01 -15.70
N GLN A 80 1.66 53.48 -15.60
CA GLN A 80 0.48 54.31 -15.86
C GLN A 80 -0.77 53.87 -15.08
N LEU A 81 -1.33 54.82 -14.33
CA LEU A 81 -2.61 54.76 -13.62
C LEU A 81 -3.69 55.44 -14.49
N GLY A 82 -4.94 54.98 -14.38
CA GLY A 82 -6.09 55.83 -14.67
C GLY A 82 -7.17 55.24 -15.60
N SER A 83 -8.28 54.82 -14.99
CA SER A 83 -9.61 55.31 -15.40
C SER A 83 -10.64 54.94 -14.32
N GLU A 84 -11.06 55.92 -13.53
CA GLU A 84 -12.22 55.79 -12.65
C GLU A 84 -13.49 56.14 -13.44
N THR A 85 -14.50 55.26 -13.43
CA THR A 85 -15.90 55.69 -13.58
C THR A 85 -16.80 54.83 -12.69
N PRO A 86 -17.54 55.42 -11.72
CA PRO A 86 -18.40 54.68 -10.82
C PRO A 86 -19.74 54.34 -11.52
N LEU A 87 -20.06 53.05 -11.64
CA LEU A 87 -21.36 52.61 -12.14
C LEU A 87 -22.46 52.85 -11.08
N ALA A 88 -23.33 53.82 -11.34
CA ALA A 88 -24.43 54.18 -10.47
C ALA A 88 -25.49 53.06 -10.37
N LEU A 89 -25.83 52.66 -9.14
CA LEU A 89 -26.91 51.72 -8.85
C LEU A 89 -28.27 52.43 -8.87
N ASN A 90 -29.09 52.16 -9.88
CA ASN A 90 -30.44 52.70 -9.99
C ASN A 90 -31.52 51.70 -9.52
N ASN A 91 -32.56 52.22 -8.85
CA ASN A 91 -33.66 51.47 -8.22
C ASN A 91 -34.64 50.81 -9.21
N ARG A 92 -34.16 49.97 -10.14
CA ARG A 92 -35.03 49.26 -11.10
C ARG A 92 -34.71 47.79 -11.38
N ASN A 93 -33.80 47.19 -10.61
CA ASN A 93 -33.53 45.75 -10.65
C ASN A 93 -34.38 45.00 -9.62
N THR A 94 -35.69 45.01 -9.82
CA THR A 94 -36.64 44.23 -9.01
C THR A 94 -36.54 42.75 -9.39
N PHE A 95 -36.22 41.89 -8.42
CA PHE A 95 -36.26 40.44 -8.63
C PHE A 95 -37.69 39.96 -8.90
N SER A 96 -37.90 39.33 -10.07
CA SER A 96 -39.12 38.61 -10.42
C SER A 96 -38.80 37.14 -10.65
N PRO A 97 -39.52 36.19 -10.03
CA PRO A 97 -39.21 34.76 -10.13
C PRO A 97 -39.79 34.13 -11.41
N PRO A 98 -38.99 33.42 -12.23
CA PRO A 98 -39.51 32.56 -13.29
C PRO A 98 -39.64 31.13 -12.78
N ALA A 99 -40.87 30.62 -12.78
CA ALA A 99 -41.15 29.21 -12.53
C ALA A 99 -40.55 28.29 -13.62
N SER A 100 -40.37 27.02 -13.26
CA SER A 100 -40.39 25.86 -14.18
C SER A 100 -39.69 26.03 -15.54
N ARG A 101 -38.35 25.96 -15.53
CA ARG A 101 -37.60 25.42 -16.68
C ARG A 101 -36.70 24.29 -16.22
N VAL A 102 -36.90 23.13 -16.85
CA VAL A 102 -36.01 21.97 -16.72
C VAL A 102 -34.72 22.31 -17.49
N SER A 103 -33.75 22.90 -16.81
CA SER A 103 -32.38 23.03 -17.31
C SER A 103 -31.49 22.05 -16.57
N SER A 104 -31.19 20.92 -17.21
CA SER A 104 -30.22 19.94 -16.76
C SER A 104 -28.79 20.47 -16.90
N SER A 105 -28.43 21.45 -16.08
CA SER A 105 -27.04 21.82 -15.82
C SER A 105 -26.50 20.89 -14.73
N PRO A 106 -25.31 20.29 -14.89
CA PRO A 106 -24.84 19.27 -13.96
C PRO A 106 -24.65 19.90 -12.58
N LYS A 107 -25.32 19.33 -11.56
CA LYS A 107 -24.85 19.48 -10.17
C LYS A 107 -23.38 19.06 -10.19
N ARG A 108 -22.48 19.94 -9.73
CA ARG A 108 -21.09 19.54 -9.46
C ARG A 108 -21.16 18.32 -8.56
N SER A 109 -20.69 17.17 -9.05
CA SER A 109 -20.47 16.01 -8.22
C SER A 109 -19.58 16.45 -7.06
N SER A 110 -20.00 16.19 -5.83
CA SER A 110 -19.09 16.06 -4.70
C SER A 110 -17.92 15.18 -5.14
N SER A 111 -16.68 15.57 -4.81
CA SER A 111 -15.53 14.72 -5.15
C SER A 111 -15.75 13.35 -4.49
N PRO A 112 -15.75 12.23 -5.25
CA PRO A 112 -16.08 10.91 -4.71
C PRO A 112 -15.25 10.54 -3.47
N THR A 113 -14.00 11.02 -3.40
CA THR A 113 -13.10 10.82 -2.26
C THR A 113 -13.69 11.29 -0.93
N ARG A 114 -14.40 12.43 -0.89
CA ARG A 114 -14.94 12.99 0.37
C ARG A 114 -16.11 12.21 0.95
N GLU A 115 -16.88 11.52 0.13
CA GLU A 115 -17.99 10.68 0.62
C GLU A 115 -17.49 9.31 1.08
N THR A 116 -16.33 8.85 0.60
CA THR A 116 -15.96 7.44 0.76
C THR A 116 -15.57 7.01 2.19
N PRO A 117 -14.94 7.84 3.05
CA PRO A 117 -14.76 7.51 4.47
C PRO A 117 -16.09 7.28 5.22
N ILE A 118 -17.11 8.09 4.92
CA ILE A 118 -18.47 7.92 5.46
C ILE A 118 -19.09 6.61 4.93
N ILE A 119 -18.89 6.32 3.64
CA ILE A 119 -19.32 5.07 3.01
C ILE A 119 -18.67 3.86 3.70
N LEU A 120 -17.36 3.87 3.98
CA LEU A 120 -16.66 2.79 4.69
C LEU A 120 -17.17 2.58 6.12
N ARG A 121 -17.41 3.65 6.87
CA ARG A 121 -18.04 3.58 8.21
C ARG A 121 -19.44 2.96 8.16
N SER A 122 -20.19 3.22 7.09
CA SER A 122 -21.53 2.64 6.88
C SER A 122 -21.53 1.19 6.33
N ALA A 123 -20.44 0.76 5.70
CA ALA A 123 -20.33 -0.50 4.96
C ALA A 123 -20.43 -1.76 5.84
N TRP A 124 -20.46 -2.94 5.21
CA TRP A 124 -20.48 -4.23 5.87
C TRP A 124 -19.39 -5.18 5.32
N PRO A 125 -18.42 -5.61 6.14
CA PRO A 125 -18.12 -5.09 7.48
C PRO A 125 -17.65 -3.62 7.39
N PRO A 126 -17.84 -2.80 8.44
CA PRO A 126 -17.34 -1.44 8.46
C PRO A 126 -15.81 -1.39 8.45
N VAL A 127 -15.28 -0.28 7.95
CA VAL A 127 -13.90 0.18 8.19
C VAL A 127 -14.01 1.59 8.74
N LEU A 128 -13.39 1.85 9.88
CA LEU A 128 -13.35 3.17 10.50
C LEU A 128 -11.92 3.67 10.46
N THR A 129 -11.70 4.82 9.81
CA THR A 129 -10.39 5.51 9.81
C THR A 129 -10.54 6.79 10.62
N GLU A 130 -9.78 6.91 11.70
CA GLU A 130 -9.80 8.08 12.61
C GLU A 130 -8.35 8.47 12.99
N SER A 131 -8.12 9.75 13.28
CA SER A 131 -6.81 10.23 13.76
C SER A 131 -6.57 9.74 15.20
N LEU A 132 -5.32 9.49 15.58
CA LEU A 132 -4.96 9.20 16.98
C LEU A 132 -5.33 10.38 17.90
N ASN A 133 -5.27 11.61 17.37
CA ASN A 133 -5.61 12.81 18.12
C ASN A 133 -7.13 13.03 18.19
N GLY A 134 -7.64 13.13 19.42
CA GLY A 134 -9.06 13.40 19.68
C GLY A 134 -9.95 12.16 19.69
N LEU A 135 -9.37 10.95 19.76
CA LEU A 135 -10.13 9.72 20.03
C LEU A 135 -10.90 9.83 21.36
N LYS A 136 -12.08 9.21 21.41
CA LYS A 136 -12.92 9.17 22.62
C LYS A 136 -12.41 8.19 23.67
N GLU A 137 -11.78 7.12 23.19
CA GLU A 137 -11.21 6.03 23.96
C GLU A 137 -9.75 5.89 23.54
N ALA A 138 -8.88 5.53 24.49
CA ALA A 138 -7.46 5.36 24.18
C ALA A 138 -7.27 4.15 23.23
N PRO A 139 -6.29 4.20 22.31
CA PRO A 139 -5.94 3.04 21.51
C PRO A 139 -5.58 1.83 22.40
N PRO A 140 -5.82 0.59 21.93
CA PRO A 140 -5.38 -0.60 22.64
C PRO A 140 -3.86 -0.58 22.87
N GLU A 141 -3.41 -1.15 24.00
CA GLU A 141 -2.00 -1.13 24.41
C GLU A 141 -1.04 -1.60 23.31
N HIS A 142 -1.41 -2.62 22.55
CA HIS A 142 -0.60 -3.13 21.43
C HIS A 142 -0.44 -2.16 20.26
N VAL A 143 -1.38 -1.23 20.06
CA VAL A 143 -1.24 -0.16 19.06
C VAL A 143 -0.20 0.86 19.53
N GLU A 144 -0.26 1.27 20.80
CA GLU A 144 0.73 2.19 21.40
C GLU A 144 2.13 1.57 21.41
N GLN A 145 2.25 0.32 21.88
CA GLN A 145 3.50 -0.45 21.87
C GLN A 145 4.09 -0.59 20.44
N LEU A 146 3.24 -0.81 19.43
CA LEU A 146 3.67 -0.85 18.04
C LEU A 146 4.19 0.51 17.58
N GLY A 147 3.47 1.60 17.88
CA GLY A 147 3.90 2.95 17.51
C GLY A 147 5.26 3.31 18.10
N ASP A 148 5.45 3.08 19.40
CA ASP A 148 6.72 3.31 20.09
C ASP A 148 7.85 2.45 19.49
N ARG A 149 7.56 1.18 19.18
CA ARG A 149 8.50 0.25 18.54
C ARG A 149 8.88 0.67 17.13
N LEU A 150 7.97 1.26 16.35
CA LEU A 150 8.28 1.80 15.03
C LEU A 150 9.08 3.10 15.12
N ALA A 151 8.83 3.94 16.12
CA ALA A 151 9.56 5.18 16.40
C ALA A 151 10.98 4.98 16.97
N ASP A 152 11.30 3.81 17.54
CA ASP A 152 12.60 3.54 18.16
C ASP A 152 13.81 3.86 17.25
N GLY A 153 14.62 4.84 17.67
CA GLY A 153 15.79 5.31 16.93
C GLY A 153 15.50 6.11 15.66
N VAL A 154 14.24 6.41 15.32
CA VAL A 154 13.87 7.21 14.13
C VAL A 154 14.32 8.67 14.24
N ASP A 155 14.59 9.17 15.44
CA ASP A 155 15.09 10.54 15.66
C ASP A 155 16.46 10.64 16.35
N PHE A 156 17.13 9.51 16.59
CA PHE A 156 18.47 9.47 17.18
C PHE A 156 19.31 8.34 16.59
N GLY A 157 20.54 8.64 16.15
CA GLY A 157 21.51 7.62 15.72
C GLY A 157 21.05 6.76 14.53
N PHE A 158 20.45 7.37 13.50
CA PHE A 158 19.95 6.65 12.32
C PHE A 158 20.85 6.81 11.07
N ILE A 159 21.80 7.76 11.08
CA ILE A 159 22.82 7.91 10.02
C ILE A 159 24.14 7.31 10.51
N PRO A 160 24.80 6.37 9.81
CA PRO A 160 26.12 5.90 10.23
C PRO A 160 27.15 7.03 10.27
N GLN A 161 27.89 7.17 11.38
CA GLN A 161 28.83 8.27 11.62
C GLN A 161 29.93 8.40 10.54
N GLY A 162 30.32 7.30 9.90
CA GLY A 162 31.28 7.33 8.78
C GLY A 162 30.81 8.13 7.56
N LEU A 163 29.49 8.30 7.37
CA LEU A 163 28.94 9.11 6.27
C LEU A 163 28.93 10.61 6.54
N GLN A 164 29.20 11.06 7.76
CA GLN A 164 29.09 12.48 8.13
C GLN A 164 29.95 13.41 7.26
N TYR A 165 31.17 12.98 6.89
CA TYR A 165 32.03 13.77 6.02
C TYR A 165 31.48 13.83 4.60
N ILE A 166 31.00 12.70 4.07
CA ILE A 166 30.51 12.58 2.70
C ILE A 166 29.24 13.44 2.51
N ILE A 167 28.25 13.29 3.41
CA ILE A 167 26.98 14.04 3.37
C ILE A 167 27.19 15.56 3.38
N LYS A 168 28.24 16.05 4.06
CA LYS A 168 28.55 17.49 4.16
C LYS A 168 29.31 18.06 2.97
N ASN A 169 29.97 17.21 2.16
CA ASN A 169 30.89 17.64 1.09
C ASN A 169 30.48 17.16 -0.31
N ASP A 170 29.46 16.31 -0.45
CA ASP A 170 28.95 15.87 -1.75
C ASP A 170 28.15 17.01 -2.42
N PRO A 171 28.63 17.56 -3.57
CA PRO A 171 28.03 18.74 -4.17
C PRO A 171 26.68 18.46 -4.86
N GLU A 172 26.39 17.22 -5.22
CA GLU A 172 25.16 16.87 -5.93
C GLU A 172 23.93 16.88 -5.01
N VAL A 173 24.11 16.53 -3.73
CA VAL A 173 23.02 16.58 -2.73
C VAL A 173 22.78 17.98 -2.17
N GLY A 174 23.69 18.92 -2.43
CA GLY A 174 23.60 20.31 -1.98
C GLY A 174 23.66 20.46 -0.45
N HIS A 175 23.10 21.56 0.06
CA HIS A 175 23.08 21.82 1.51
C HIS A 175 22.14 20.84 2.24
N GLN A 176 22.69 20.06 3.17
CA GLN A 176 21.94 19.12 4.01
C GLN A 176 22.01 19.53 5.48
N THR A 177 20.85 19.73 6.12
CA THR A 177 20.76 19.99 7.57
C THR A 177 20.86 18.68 8.34
N THR A 178 21.92 18.51 9.12
CA THR A 178 22.13 17.35 10.02
C THR A 178 22.54 17.81 11.41
N LYS A 179 22.04 17.12 12.44
CA LYS A 179 22.33 17.35 13.86
C LYS A 179 23.39 16.35 14.34
N PRO A 180 24.24 16.68 15.34
CA PRO A 180 25.19 15.71 15.91
C PRO A 180 24.55 14.43 16.45
N ALA A 181 23.28 14.49 16.87
CA ALA A 181 22.49 13.38 17.37
C ALA A 181 21.90 12.47 16.27
N ASP A 182 21.90 12.89 15.00
CA ASP A 182 21.45 12.04 13.89
C ASP A 182 22.44 10.90 13.61
N PHE A 183 23.70 11.01 14.09
CA PHE A 183 24.81 10.11 13.73
C PHE A 183 25.05 9.00 14.76
N ASP A 184 24.98 7.74 14.30
CA ASP A 184 25.36 6.56 15.06
C ASP A 184 26.88 6.39 15.12
N ARG A 185 27.44 6.64 16.32
CA ARG A 185 28.87 6.47 16.62
C ARG A 185 29.27 5.03 16.96
N SER A 186 28.29 4.14 17.15
CA SER A 186 28.51 2.71 17.39
C SER A 186 28.53 1.88 16.11
N ASP A 187 28.25 2.50 14.96
CA ASP A 187 28.26 1.82 13.67
C ASP A 187 29.64 1.27 13.30
N THR A 188 29.69 -0.03 12.98
CA THR A 188 30.92 -0.78 12.68
C THR A 188 31.04 -1.23 11.22
N ARG A 189 30.24 -0.68 10.30
CA ARG A 189 30.27 -1.07 8.88
C ARG A 189 31.57 -0.65 8.19
N SER A 190 31.98 -1.42 7.19
CA SER A 190 33.18 -1.12 6.40
C SER A 190 32.97 0.12 5.52
N THR A 191 34.07 0.74 5.07
CA THR A 191 34.03 1.88 4.14
C THR A 191 33.29 1.54 2.85
N GLU A 192 33.41 0.30 2.37
CA GLU A 192 32.77 -0.22 1.17
C GLU A 192 31.26 -0.37 1.36
N GLU A 193 30.83 -0.93 2.50
CA GLU A 193 29.41 -1.03 2.88
C GLU A 193 28.79 0.37 3.01
N LEU A 194 29.47 1.29 3.70
CA LEU A 194 29.03 2.67 3.84
C LEU A 194 28.95 3.39 2.49
N SER A 195 29.92 3.17 1.59
CA SER A 195 29.92 3.74 0.23
C SER A 195 28.73 3.24 -0.61
N ALA A 196 28.40 1.95 -0.53
CA ALA A 196 27.22 1.39 -1.19
C ALA A 196 25.92 2.02 -0.67
N ILE A 197 25.77 2.11 0.65
CA ILE A 197 24.59 2.70 1.30
C ILE A 197 24.46 4.19 0.97
N TRP A 198 25.58 4.92 0.94
CA TRP A 198 25.58 6.33 0.52
C TRP A 198 25.07 6.48 -0.90
N LYS A 199 25.58 5.66 -1.83
CA LYS A 199 25.21 5.71 -3.24
C LYS A 199 23.70 5.52 -3.43
N GLU A 200 23.10 4.52 -2.78
CA GLU A 200 21.66 4.26 -2.90
C GLU A 200 20.82 5.37 -2.20
N ALA A 201 21.20 5.82 -1.00
CA ALA A 201 20.52 6.92 -0.32
C ALA A 201 20.57 8.25 -1.11
N LYS A 202 21.71 8.55 -1.75
CA LYS A 202 21.89 9.68 -2.66
C LYS A 202 21.02 9.54 -3.91
N MET A 203 20.96 8.34 -4.51
CA MET A 203 20.11 8.08 -5.68
C MET A 203 18.62 8.33 -5.36
N ILE A 204 18.14 7.81 -4.22
CA ILE A 204 16.76 8.03 -3.75
C ILE A 204 16.46 9.52 -3.59
N PHE A 205 17.38 10.30 -3.00
CA PHE A 205 17.22 11.75 -2.83
C PHE A 205 17.09 12.50 -4.15
N LEU A 206 18.02 12.25 -5.09
CA LEU A 206 18.02 12.90 -6.39
C LEU A 206 16.77 12.53 -7.20
N ASN A 207 16.43 11.24 -7.25
CA ASN A 207 15.22 10.75 -7.90
C ASN A 207 13.94 11.36 -7.32
N ALA A 208 13.84 11.49 -5.99
CA ALA A 208 12.68 12.09 -5.34
C ALA A 208 12.51 13.57 -5.70
N ARG A 209 13.63 14.30 -5.80
CA ARG A 209 13.63 15.69 -6.28
C ARG A 209 13.23 15.78 -7.74
N ASP A 210 13.82 14.97 -8.61
CA ASP A 210 13.47 14.94 -10.04
C ASP A 210 11.99 14.54 -10.28
N CYS A 211 11.44 13.67 -9.44
CA CYS A 211 10.01 13.31 -9.48
C CYS A 211 9.11 14.47 -9.05
N LYS A 212 9.51 15.29 -8.08
CA LYS A 212 8.77 16.49 -7.67
C LYS A 212 8.91 17.62 -8.68
N ASP A 213 10.15 18.02 -8.97
CA ASP A 213 10.48 19.18 -9.81
C ASP A 213 10.02 18.93 -11.26
N GLY A 214 10.08 17.68 -11.74
CA GLY A 214 9.52 17.24 -13.02
C GLY A 214 8.02 16.92 -13.02
N SER A 215 7.31 17.04 -11.89
CA SER A 215 5.89 16.67 -11.73
C SER A 215 5.56 15.26 -12.26
N ARG A 216 6.42 14.29 -11.97
CA ARG A 216 6.32 12.91 -12.47
C ARG A 216 5.16 12.15 -11.81
N ASP A 217 4.66 11.15 -12.53
CA ASP A 217 3.47 10.38 -12.17
C ASP A 217 3.71 9.36 -11.04
N GLU A 218 2.63 8.69 -10.63
CA GLU A 218 2.63 7.66 -9.59
C GLU A 218 3.67 6.55 -9.85
N ASN A 219 3.81 6.11 -11.10
CA ASN A 219 4.74 5.04 -11.47
C ASN A 219 6.20 5.48 -11.28
N ALA A 220 6.54 6.73 -11.58
CA ALA A 220 7.87 7.27 -11.29
C ALA A 220 8.20 7.28 -9.80
N TRP A 221 7.28 7.74 -8.94
CA TRP A 221 7.47 7.69 -7.48
C TRP A 221 7.60 6.24 -6.97
N CYS A 222 6.79 5.33 -7.53
CA CYS A 222 6.84 3.90 -7.27
C CYS A 222 8.19 3.25 -7.61
N ASP A 223 8.69 3.43 -8.84
CA ASP A 223 9.89 2.76 -9.35
C ASP A 223 11.20 3.44 -8.91
N ASP A 224 11.27 4.78 -8.89
CA ASP A 224 12.52 5.52 -8.72
C ASP A 224 12.78 5.96 -7.26
N VAL A 225 11.76 5.96 -6.39
CA VAL A 225 11.84 6.46 -5.00
C VAL A 225 11.43 5.41 -3.98
N VAL A 226 10.18 4.95 -4.02
CA VAL A 226 9.61 4.09 -2.97
C VAL A 226 10.24 2.70 -2.98
N ARG A 227 10.30 2.05 -4.16
CA ARG A 227 10.86 0.70 -4.27
C ARG A 227 12.36 0.65 -3.89
N PRO A 228 13.24 1.55 -4.36
CA PRO A 228 14.64 1.57 -3.92
C PRO A 228 14.80 1.82 -2.42
N LEU A 229 14.00 2.72 -1.84
CA LEU A 229 14.03 3.02 -0.40
C LEU A 229 13.64 1.81 0.46
N VAL A 230 12.57 1.09 0.09
CA VAL A 230 12.16 -0.12 0.82
C VAL A 230 13.16 -1.24 0.62
N HIS A 231 13.76 -1.39 -0.58
CA HIS A 231 14.82 -2.37 -0.81
C HIS A 231 16.07 -2.09 0.02
N LEU A 232 16.52 -0.83 0.13
CA LEU A 232 17.64 -0.46 1.00
C LEU A 232 17.38 -0.86 2.47
N ALA A 233 16.15 -0.64 2.97
CA ALA A 233 15.78 -1.10 4.30
C ALA A 233 15.73 -2.64 4.42
N MET A 234 15.28 -3.35 3.37
CA MET A 234 15.29 -4.81 3.32
C MET A 234 16.69 -5.42 3.26
N GLU A 235 17.64 -4.78 2.58
CA GLU A 235 19.04 -5.20 2.54
C GLU A 235 19.70 -5.04 3.91
N LEU A 236 19.47 -3.89 4.58
CA LEU A 236 20.08 -3.57 5.88
C LEU A 236 19.44 -4.28 7.08
N HIS A 237 18.14 -4.62 7.01
CA HIS A 237 17.38 -5.10 8.17
C HIS A 237 16.52 -6.34 7.88
N GLY A 238 16.23 -6.63 6.62
CA GLY A 238 15.28 -7.68 6.22
C GLY A 238 15.84 -9.10 6.22
N ASN A 239 17.16 -9.30 6.23
CA ASN A 239 17.80 -10.62 6.34
C ASN A 239 17.30 -11.67 5.31
N ASN A 240 16.96 -11.24 4.09
CA ASN A 240 16.37 -12.06 3.01
C ASN A 240 14.98 -12.68 3.30
N LYS A 241 14.36 -12.37 4.45
CA LYS A 241 13.05 -12.90 4.88
C LYS A 241 11.85 -12.22 4.22
N TRP A 242 12.09 -11.12 3.50
CA TRP A 242 11.06 -10.24 2.96
C TRP A 242 11.09 -10.18 1.45
N TRP A 243 9.93 -9.92 0.85
CA TRP A 243 9.77 -9.53 -0.54
C TRP A 243 8.77 -8.36 -0.62
N PHE A 244 9.18 -7.27 -1.27
CA PHE A 244 8.32 -6.13 -1.58
C PHE A 244 7.68 -6.34 -2.96
N GLN A 245 6.36 -6.57 -3.00
CA GLN A 245 5.63 -7.00 -4.19
C GLN A 245 4.70 -5.90 -4.70
N SER A 246 4.70 -5.64 -6.01
CA SER A 246 3.64 -4.83 -6.64
C SER A 246 2.35 -5.65 -6.73
N VAL A 247 1.26 -5.05 -6.26
CA VAL A 247 -0.09 -5.66 -6.23
C VAL A 247 -1.13 -4.83 -7.00
N GLN A 248 -0.71 -3.75 -7.67
CA GLN A 248 -1.53 -2.85 -8.50
C GLN A 248 -2.49 -3.57 -9.47
N SER A 249 -2.03 -4.65 -10.11
CA SER A 249 -2.83 -5.43 -11.06
C SER A 249 -3.74 -6.47 -10.40
N GLN A 250 -3.49 -6.83 -9.14
CA GLN A 250 -4.09 -7.97 -8.46
C GLN A 250 -5.42 -7.59 -7.80
N SER A 251 -6.45 -8.43 -7.90
CA SER A 251 -7.74 -8.15 -7.26
C SER A 251 -7.81 -8.78 -5.88
N ILE A 252 -8.41 -8.05 -4.93
CA ILE A 252 -8.80 -8.58 -3.62
C ILE A 252 -9.91 -9.62 -3.84
N ASN A 253 -9.91 -10.71 -3.06
CA ASN A 253 -11.03 -11.65 -3.04
C ASN A 253 -12.28 -10.94 -2.49
N PRO A 254 -13.40 -10.86 -3.25
CA PRO A 254 -14.60 -10.13 -2.85
C PRO A 254 -15.20 -10.55 -1.50
N LEU A 255 -14.90 -11.75 -1.00
CA LEU A 255 -15.31 -12.20 0.34
C LEU A 255 -14.80 -11.27 1.45
N TYR A 256 -13.59 -10.70 1.30
CA TYR A 256 -12.97 -9.85 2.33
C TYR A 256 -13.26 -8.34 2.15
N LEU A 257 -13.93 -7.96 1.07
CA LEU A 257 -14.26 -6.56 0.78
C LEU A 257 -15.48 -6.06 1.58
N SER A 258 -15.42 -4.79 1.97
CA SER A 258 -16.56 -4.09 2.55
C SER A 258 -17.64 -3.87 1.48
N THR A 259 -18.91 -4.06 1.83
CA THR A 259 -20.05 -3.96 0.89
C THR A 259 -21.10 -2.96 1.35
N ILE A 260 -21.66 -2.21 0.41
CA ILE A 260 -22.73 -1.23 0.64
C ILE A 260 -24.01 -1.58 -0.10
N PRO A 261 -25.20 -1.18 0.41
CA PRO A 261 -26.44 -1.28 -0.34
C PRO A 261 -26.33 -0.53 -1.67
N ALA A 262 -26.67 -1.22 -2.75
CA ALA A 262 -26.67 -0.67 -4.11
C ALA A 262 -27.91 -1.21 -4.87
N PRO A 263 -29.13 -0.96 -4.37
CA PRO A 263 -30.35 -1.52 -4.92
C PRO A 263 -30.56 -1.10 -6.37
N THR A 264 -31.13 -2.01 -7.16
CA THR A 264 -31.56 -1.80 -8.54
C THR A 264 -33.04 -2.11 -8.68
N LEU A 265 -33.66 -1.66 -9.78
CA LEU A 265 -35.08 -1.92 -10.08
C LEU A 265 -35.47 -3.41 -10.04
N THR A 266 -34.51 -4.31 -10.26
CA THR A 266 -34.69 -5.77 -10.29
C THR A 266 -34.17 -6.50 -9.05
N ASP A 267 -33.47 -5.80 -8.15
CA ASP A 267 -32.90 -6.38 -6.93
C ASP A 267 -32.70 -5.27 -5.88
N SER A 268 -33.59 -5.23 -4.89
CA SER A 268 -33.54 -4.31 -3.75
C SER A 268 -32.53 -4.71 -2.66
N THR A 269 -32.05 -5.96 -2.69
CA THR A 269 -31.10 -6.51 -1.72
C THR A 269 -29.65 -6.39 -2.18
N ARG A 270 -29.43 -6.07 -3.47
CA ARG A 270 -28.13 -5.93 -4.10
C ARG A 270 -27.14 -5.14 -3.23
N ARG A 271 -26.00 -5.76 -2.98
CA ARG A 271 -24.82 -5.10 -2.39
C ARG A 271 -23.77 -4.86 -3.46
N LYS A 272 -22.97 -3.81 -3.30
CA LYS A 272 -21.79 -3.51 -4.13
C LYS A 272 -20.55 -3.55 -3.25
N SER A 273 -19.55 -4.33 -3.63
CA SER A 273 -18.24 -4.33 -2.99
C SER A 273 -17.48 -3.03 -3.28
N ILE A 274 -16.78 -2.53 -2.28
CA ILE A 274 -15.89 -1.38 -2.38
C ILE A 274 -14.49 -1.92 -2.66
N ASP A 275 -14.15 -2.06 -3.94
CA ASP A 275 -12.84 -2.53 -4.38
C ASP A 275 -11.90 -1.35 -4.65
N ARG A 276 -10.83 -1.29 -3.86
CA ARG A 276 -9.64 -0.45 -4.03
C ARG A 276 -8.44 -1.30 -3.67
N LYS A 277 -7.37 -1.15 -4.44
CA LYS A 277 -6.15 -1.94 -4.31
C LYS A 277 -5.15 -1.14 -3.50
N THR A 278 -3.94 -1.67 -3.37
CA THR A 278 -2.80 -0.84 -3.01
C THR A 278 -1.67 -1.04 -4.01
N ASP A 279 -0.66 -0.17 -4.01
CA ASP A 279 0.46 -0.30 -4.93
C ASP A 279 1.38 -1.47 -4.59
N TYR A 280 1.80 -1.54 -3.32
CA TYR A 280 2.72 -2.58 -2.85
C TYR A 280 2.33 -3.21 -1.52
N VAL A 281 2.90 -4.39 -1.28
CA VAL A 281 2.80 -5.09 0.00
C VAL A 281 4.14 -5.72 0.36
N LEU A 282 4.48 -5.75 1.66
CA LEU A 282 5.53 -6.65 2.13
C LEU A 282 4.99 -8.08 2.26
N SER A 283 5.87 -9.06 2.17
CA SER A 283 5.47 -10.47 2.19
C SER A 283 6.62 -11.35 2.62
N TYR A 284 6.28 -12.49 3.23
CA TYR A 284 7.26 -13.43 3.75
C TYR A 284 7.87 -14.23 2.59
N SER A 285 9.19 -14.15 2.48
CA SER A 285 9.97 -14.55 1.30
C SER A 285 10.00 -16.05 1.08
N HIS A 286 9.62 -16.49 -0.11
CA HIS A 286 9.81 -17.87 -0.59
C HIS A 286 11.29 -18.30 -0.69
N ARG A 287 12.24 -17.35 -0.55
CA ARG A 287 13.69 -17.61 -0.58
C ARG A 287 14.29 -17.91 0.81
N ASP A 288 13.62 -17.52 1.90
CA ASP A 288 14.02 -17.96 3.24
C ASP A 288 13.67 -19.45 3.41
N SER A 289 14.62 -20.24 3.93
CA SER A 289 14.47 -21.69 4.02
C SER A 289 13.35 -22.14 4.96
N ASN A 290 13.09 -21.39 6.04
CA ASN A 290 12.06 -21.71 7.02
C ASN A 290 10.67 -21.36 6.45
N ILE A 291 10.53 -20.17 5.87
CA ILE A 291 9.28 -19.71 5.24
C ILE A 291 8.93 -20.59 4.03
N SER A 292 9.91 -20.92 3.18
CA SER A 292 9.73 -21.87 2.06
C SER A 292 9.27 -23.26 2.53
N THR A 293 9.81 -23.74 3.66
CA THR A 293 9.41 -25.02 4.25
C THR A 293 8.00 -24.96 4.86
N LEU A 294 7.62 -23.85 5.50
CA LEU A 294 6.26 -23.58 5.96
C LEU A 294 5.26 -23.59 4.80
N TYR A 295 5.55 -22.88 3.69
CA TYR A 295 4.67 -22.87 2.51
C TYR A 295 4.50 -24.27 1.88
N LYS A 296 5.55 -25.10 1.87
CA LYS A 296 5.45 -26.51 1.42
C LYS A 296 4.56 -27.35 2.33
N ARG A 297 4.66 -27.18 3.65
CA ARG A 297 3.78 -27.86 4.62
C ARG A 297 2.32 -27.41 4.49
N LEU A 298 2.08 -26.11 4.32
CA LEU A 298 0.74 -25.57 4.04
C LEU A 298 0.14 -26.15 2.76
N ASP A 299 0.93 -26.31 1.69
CA ASP A 299 0.45 -26.95 0.45
C ASP A 299 0.14 -28.45 0.64
N ALA A 300 0.99 -29.16 1.40
CA ALA A 300 0.76 -30.57 1.74
C ALA A 300 -0.48 -30.78 2.63
N ALA A 301 -0.77 -29.84 3.54
CA ALA A 301 -1.99 -29.79 4.36
C ALA A 301 -3.22 -29.23 3.60
N ASN A 302 -3.09 -28.96 2.29
CA ASN A 302 -4.11 -28.32 1.43
C ASN A 302 -4.56 -26.90 1.87
N ASN A 303 -3.86 -26.29 2.83
CA ASN A 303 -4.09 -24.95 3.38
C ASN A 303 -3.32 -23.87 2.60
N ARG A 304 -3.42 -23.92 1.27
CA ARG A 304 -2.60 -23.12 0.35
C ARG A 304 -3.08 -21.69 0.12
N GLU A 305 -4.28 -21.31 0.55
CA GLU A 305 -4.88 -19.99 0.27
C GLU A 305 -4.86 -19.12 1.54
N ILE A 306 -3.72 -18.46 1.75
CA ILE A 306 -3.38 -17.66 2.94
C ILE A 306 -3.34 -16.14 2.69
N GLY A 307 -3.32 -15.72 1.42
CA GLY A 307 -3.48 -14.32 1.02
C GLY A 307 -4.94 -13.94 0.81
N HIS A 308 -5.25 -12.65 0.91
CA HIS A 308 -6.60 -12.10 0.70
C HIS A 308 -6.90 -11.74 -0.77
N THR A 309 -5.97 -12.04 -1.68
CA THR A 309 -6.03 -11.73 -3.12
C THR A 309 -6.52 -12.93 -3.94
N LEU A 310 -6.85 -12.69 -5.21
CA LEU A 310 -7.19 -13.75 -6.18
C LEU A 310 -6.01 -14.19 -7.07
N ASP A 311 -4.89 -13.46 -7.07
CA ASP A 311 -3.72 -13.81 -7.86
C ASP A 311 -3.08 -15.13 -7.39
N THR A 312 -2.63 -15.95 -8.34
CA THR A 312 -2.09 -17.29 -8.11
C THR A 312 -0.87 -17.36 -7.18
N PHE A 313 -0.07 -16.30 -7.11
CA PHE A 313 1.13 -16.24 -6.27
C PHE A 313 0.82 -15.60 -4.92
N THR A 314 0.20 -14.42 -4.90
CA THR A 314 -0.04 -13.71 -3.63
C THR A 314 -1.12 -14.36 -2.78
N LYS A 315 -2.10 -15.06 -3.37
CA LYS A 315 -3.06 -15.87 -2.58
C LYS A 315 -2.39 -17.01 -1.82
N ARG A 316 -1.22 -17.47 -2.27
CA ARG A 316 -0.42 -18.55 -1.65
C ARG A 316 0.78 -18.00 -0.85
N THR A 317 0.82 -16.70 -0.60
CA THR A 317 1.92 -16.02 0.08
C THR A 317 1.37 -15.27 1.29
N ALA A 318 2.06 -15.37 2.42
CA ALA A 318 1.72 -14.60 3.61
C ALA A 318 2.04 -13.11 3.35
N LEU A 319 1.03 -12.23 3.46
CA LEU A 319 1.15 -10.80 3.19
C LEU A 319 1.16 -9.99 4.50
N PHE A 320 1.89 -8.87 4.49
CA PHE A 320 2.07 -7.99 5.65
C PHE A 320 2.31 -6.55 5.19
N SER A 321 1.68 -5.55 5.81
CA SER A 321 1.82 -4.10 5.54
C SER A 321 1.56 -3.68 4.08
N GLY A 322 0.43 -3.00 3.86
CA GLY A 322 0.15 -2.32 2.58
C GLY A 322 0.89 -0.99 2.45
N PHE A 323 1.20 -0.59 1.21
CA PHE A 323 1.86 0.66 0.85
C PHE A 323 1.11 1.29 -0.34
N GLU A 324 0.44 2.40 -0.10
CA GLU A 324 -0.22 3.19 -1.14
C GLU A 324 0.64 4.39 -1.53
N VAL A 325 0.90 4.57 -2.82
CA VAL A 325 1.76 5.62 -3.35
C VAL A 325 0.95 6.56 -4.21
N LYS A 326 1.19 7.86 -4.09
CA LYS A 326 0.63 8.91 -4.94
C LYS A 326 1.74 9.89 -5.33
N PRO A 327 1.65 10.55 -6.49
CA PRO A 327 2.60 11.59 -6.86
C PRO A 327 2.48 12.79 -5.88
N ALA A 328 3.44 13.71 -5.92
CA ALA A 328 3.47 14.88 -5.02
C ALA A 328 2.25 15.82 -5.14
N SER A 329 1.42 15.67 -6.17
CA SER A 329 0.15 16.39 -6.39
C SER A 329 -1.10 15.54 -6.11
N GLY A 330 -0.93 14.31 -5.60
CA GLY A 330 -2.02 13.38 -5.31
C GLY A 330 -2.80 13.72 -4.03
N ASP A 331 -3.95 13.07 -3.86
CA ASP A 331 -4.85 13.27 -2.72
C ASP A 331 -4.51 12.28 -1.58
N HIS A 332 -4.03 12.80 -0.44
CA HIS A 332 -3.79 12.02 0.77
C HIS A 332 -5.04 11.25 1.23
N THR A 333 -6.24 11.81 1.04
CA THR A 333 -7.52 11.17 1.37
C THR A 333 -7.79 9.96 0.48
N GLU A 334 -7.36 10.01 -0.79
CA GLU A 334 -7.46 8.86 -1.68
C GLU A 334 -6.45 7.79 -1.29
N ALA A 335 -5.21 8.18 -0.93
CA ALA A 335 -4.21 7.23 -0.48
C ALA A 335 -4.64 6.48 0.80
N GLU A 336 -5.11 7.22 1.81
CA GLU A 336 -5.65 6.67 3.06
C GLU A 336 -6.81 5.71 2.79
N LEU A 337 -7.73 6.09 1.90
CA LEU A 337 -8.88 5.28 1.51
C LEU A 337 -8.46 3.94 0.86
N GLN A 338 -7.57 3.98 -0.12
CA GLN A 338 -7.12 2.79 -0.85
C GLN A 338 -6.37 1.83 0.09
N MET A 339 -5.45 2.36 0.90
CA MET A 339 -4.75 1.64 1.95
C MET A 339 -5.72 1.01 2.98
N SER A 340 -6.74 1.77 3.42
CA SER A 340 -7.72 1.31 4.44
C SER A 340 -8.55 0.12 3.96
N ILE A 341 -8.91 0.09 2.67
CA ILE A 341 -9.65 -1.03 2.06
C ILE A 341 -8.76 -2.28 1.96
N TRP A 342 -7.52 -2.12 1.51
CA TRP A 342 -6.56 -3.21 1.39
C TRP A 342 -6.24 -3.85 2.76
N ILE A 343 -5.87 -3.04 3.76
CA ILE A 343 -5.48 -3.57 5.07
C ILE A 343 -6.65 -4.23 5.80
N ALA A 344 -7.87 -3.71 5.64
CA ALA A 344 -9.06 -4.34 6.20
C ALA A 344 -9.36 -5.71 5.58
N ALA A 345 -9.17 -5.87 4.26
CA ALA A 345 -9.29 -7.16 3.60
C ALA A 345 -8.21 -8.15 4.04
N SER A 346 -6.97 -7.68 4.22
CA SER A 346 -5.86 -8.45 4.77
C SER A 346 -6.17 -9.02 6.16
N LEU A 347 -6.60 -8.15 7.08
CA LEU A 347 -6.92 -8.55 8.46
C LEU A 347 -8.10 -9.53 8.52
N ARG A 348 -9.15 -9.33 7.72
CA ARG A 348 -10.30 -10.27 7.64
C ARG A 348 -9.89 -11.67 7.20
N LYS A 349 -9.01 -11.79 6.19
CA LYS A 349 -8.45 -13.10 5.80
C LYS A 349 -7.66 -13.73 6.94
N LYS A 350 -6.88 -12.93 7.67
CA LYS A 350 -6.07 -13.41 8.80
C LYS A 350 -6.93 -13.88 9.98
N GLN A 351 -8.06 -13.23 10.24
CA GLN A 351 -9.06 -13.69 11.22
C GLN A 351 -9.66 -15.04 10.82
N GLU A 352 -10.04 -15.21 9.55
CA GLU A 352 -10.50 -16.51 9.01
C GLU A 352 -9.45 -17.61 9.21
N LEU A 353 -8.19 -17.34 8.82
CA LEU A 353 -7.09 -18.31 9.00
C LEU A 353 -6.90 -18.72 10.46
N ALA A 354 -6.98 -17.78 11.40
CA ALA A 354 -6.84 -18.07 12.83
C ALA A 354 -8.00 -18.91 13.38
N GLN A 355 -9.22 -18.68 12.89
CA GLN A 355 -10.39 -19.50 13.24
C GLN A 355 -10.30 -20.92 12.66
N VAL A 356 -9.90 -21.06 11.39
CA VAL A 356 -9.66 -22.38 10.77
C VAL A 356 -8.53 -23.14 11.48
N ALA A 357 -7.50 -22.42 11.94
CA ALA A 357 -6.42 -22.97 12.74
C ALA A 357 -6.83 -23.34 14.19
N GLN A 358 -7.99 -22.84 14.65
CA GLN A 358 -8.43 -22.90 16.06
C GLN A 358 -7.39 -22.34 17.04
N VAL A 359 -6.61 -21.35 16.60
CA VAL A 359 -5.65 -20.64 17.45
C VAL A 359 -6.41 -19.52 18.17
N PRO A 360 -6.44 -19.47 19.51
CA PRO A 360 -7.04 -18.36 20.23
C PRO A 360 -6.18 -17.10 20.05
N PHE A 361 -6.83 -15.97 19.80
CA PHE A 361 -6.19 -14.66 19.67
C PHE A 361 -7.14 -13.57 20.17
N GLU A 362 -6.59 -12.48 20.70
CA GLU A 362 -7.33 -11.26 21.00
C GLU A 362 -7.28 -10.34 19.78
N LEU A 363 -8.40 -9.73 19.38
CA LEU A 363 -8.44 -8.93 18.14
C LEU A 363 -7.39 -7.81 18.08
N THR A 364 -7.16 -7.15 19.21
CA THR A 364 -6.17 -6.07 19.40
C THR A 364 -4.72 -6.54 19.20
N THR A 365 -4.43 -7.85 19.29
CA THR A 365 -3.09 -8.40 19.03
C THR A 365 -2.77 -8.52 17.55
N MET A 366 -3.77 -8.47 16.67
CA MET A 366 -3.59 -8.51 15.21
C MET A 366 -3.21 -7.15 14.60
N VAL A 367 -2.61 -6.24 15.38
CA VAL A 367 -2.28 -4.90 14.89
C VAL A 367 -1.21 -4.95 13.79
N GLU A 368 -1.55 -4.41 12.63
CA GLU A 368 -0.73 -4.39 11.43
C GLU A 368 -0.53 -2.94 10.97
N PRO A 369 0.72 -2.46 10.86
CA PRO A 369 0.97 -1.14 10.31
C PRO A 369 0.71 -1.12 8.81
N ALA A 370 0.25 0.01 8.29
CA ALA A 370 0.05 0.26 6.87
C ALA A 370 0.40 1.71 6.53
N LEU A 371 0.88 1.93 5.31
CA LEU A 371 1.62 3.13 4.94
C LEU A 371 0.96 3.84 3.75
N THR A 372 0.89 5.17 3.79
CA THR A 372 0.60 6.00 2.61
C THR A 372 1.78 6.92 2.31
N ILE A 373 2.04 7.13 1.02
CA ILE A 373 3.19 7.88 0.52
C ILE A 373 2.67 8.87 -0.53
N VAL A 374 2.76 10.17 -0.27
CA VAL A 374 2.30 11.21 -1.20
C VAL A 374 3.47 12.11 -1.58
N GLY A 375 4.04 11.84 -2.74
CA GLY A 375 5.32 12.41 -3.16
C GLY A 375 6.41 12.11 -2.12
N HIS A 376 6.92 13.16 -1.48
CA HIS A 376 7.96 13.01 -0.46
C HIS A 376 7.44 12.57 0.91
N GLU A 377 6.15 12.68 1.23
CA GLU A 377 5.63 12.48 2.58
C GLU A 377 5.24 11.03 2.82
N HIS A 378 5.68 10.45 3.94
CA HIS A 378 5.33 9.09 4.35
C HIS A 378 4.52 9.15 5.64
N SER A 379 3.37 8.50 5.66
CA SER A 379 2.45 8.45 6.80
C SER A 379 2.26 7.01 7.29
N VAL A 380 2.25 6.84 8.62
CA VAL A 380 2.06 5.55 9.29
C VAL A 380 0.66 5.47 9.88
N TYR A 381 -0.02 4.35 9.64
CA TYR A 381 -1.32 4.00 10.18
C TYR A 381 -1.23 2.63 10.87
N TYR A 382 -2.10 2.39 11.85
CA TYR A 382 -2.22 1.11 12.54
C TYR A 382 -3.61 0.54 12.33
N ALA A 383 -3.70 -0.65 11.73
CA ALA A 383 -4.97 -1.32 11.49
C ALA A 383 -5.12 -2.54 12.40
N TYR A 384 -6.29 -2.71 13.01
CA TYR A 384 -6.62 -3.89 13.82
C TYR A 384 -8.13 -4.20 13.74
N PRO A 385 -8.54 -5.48 13.85
CA PRO A 385 -9.94 -5.82 14.02
C PRO A 385 -10.49 -5.30 15.36
N HIS A 386 -11.75 -4.88 15.38
CA HIS A 386 -12.38 -4.30 16.57
C HIS A 386 -13.85 -4.71 16.63
N ASP A 387 -14.31 -5.22 17.78
CA ASP A 387 -15.71 -5.56 18.04
C ASP A 387 -16.53 -4.32 18.42
N ASP A 388 -17.81 -4.29 18.06
CA ASP A 388 -18.70 -3.11 18.26
C ASP A 388 -18.10 -1.77 17.76
N LEU A 389 -17.35 -1.80 16.66
CA LEU A 389 -16.68 -0.62 16.11
C LEU A 389 -17.66 0.45 15.60
N VAL A 390 -18.76 0.04 14.96
CA VAL A 390 -19.76 1.00 14.43
C VAL A 390 -21.20 0.49 14.56
N PHE A 391 -21.91 0.92 15.61
CA PHE A 391 -23.33 0.61 15.88
C PHE A 391 -23.60 -0.90 16.05
N GLY A 392 -22.94 -1.57 17.00
CA GLY A 392 -23.11 -3.00 17.26
C GLY A 392 -22.39 -3.91 16.26
N ARG A 393 -21.48 -3.37 15.43
CA ARG A 393 -20.86 -4.09 14.31
C ARG A 393 -19.35 -4.10 14.42
N SER A 394 -18.77 -5.28 14.55
CA SER A 394 -17.33 -5.49 14.43
C SER A 394 -16.84 -5.15 13.02
N GLY A 395 -15.60 -4.67 12.93
CA GLY A 395 -14.97 -4.26 11.69
C GLY A 395 -13.47 -4.13 11.85
N VAL A 396 -12.86 -3.23 11.06
CA VAL A 396 -11.43 -2.89 11.18
C VAL A 396 -11.31 -1.41 11.51
N HIS A 397 -10.62 -1.11 12.61
CA HIS A 397 -10.24 0.23 13.00
C HIS A 397 -8.86 0.52 12.42
N VAL A 398 -8.72 1.67 11.76
CA VAL A 398 -7.47 2.20 11.20
C VAL A 398 -7.19 3.52 11.90
N LEU A 399 -6.10 3.57 12.66
CA LEU A 399 -5.67 4.76 13.38
C LEU A 399 -4.50 5.42 12.67
N GLY A 400 -4.66 6.66 12.23
CA GLY A 400 -3.58 7.45 11.64
C GLY A 400 -4.05 8.71 10.90
N PRO A 401 -3.12 9.44 10.26
CA PRO A 401 -1.68 9.25 10.34
C PRO A 401 -1.13 9.59 11.75
N ASP A 402 -0.15 8.82 12.24
CA ASP A 402 0.53 9.10 13.51
C ASP A 402 1.58 10.22 13.32
N LEU A 403 1.11 11.47 13.40
CA LEU A 403 1.96 12.66 13.20
C LEU A 403 2.77 13.05 14.44
N ASP A 404 2.39 12.56 15.63
CA ASP A 404 3.00 12.94 16.90
C ASP A 404 4.28 12.14 17.16
N ARG A 405 4.28 10.83 16.87
CA ARG A 405 5.50 10.02 16.90
C ARG A 405 6.43 10.32 15.72
N PHE A 406 5.86 10.71 14.58
CA PHE A 406 6.58 10.80 13.31
C PHE A 406 6.55 12.20 12.70
N GLU A 407 7.19 13.16 13.37
CA GLU A 407 7.34 14.52 12.83
C GLU A 407 8.06 14.48 11.46
N ARG A 408 7.30 14.67 10.37
CA ARG A 408 7.78 14.84 8.98
C ARG A 408 8.76 13.74 8.53
N LEU A 409 8.26 12.51 8.37
CA LEU A 409 8.96 11.47 7.62
C LEU A 409 8.97 11.81 6.13
N SER A 410 10.15 11.97 5.54
CA SER A 410 10.23 12.50 4.17
C SER A 410 11.46 12.07 3.37
N THR A 411 11.32 11.99 2.04
CA THR A 411 12.44 11.83 1.09
C THR A 411 13.01 13.17 0.60
N ASP A 412 12.54 14.30 1.13
CA ASP A 412 12.98 15.66 0.75
C ASP A 412 14.41 16.03 1.19
N SER A 413 15.08 15.14 1.92
CA SER A 413 16.39 15.35 2.53
C SER A 413 17.10 14.02 2.80
N ILE A 414 18.44 14.05 2.80
CA ILE A 414 19.26 12.88 3.16
C ILE A 414 18.96 12.42 4.59
N ARG A 415 18.76 13.37 5.52
CA ARG A 415 18.32 13.08 6.90
C ARG A 415 17.02 12.27 6.90
N GLY A 416 16.00 12.75 6.18
CA GLY A 416 14.70 12.09 6.09
C GLY A 416 14.75 10.68 5.51
N ILE A 417 15.58 10.45 4.48
CA ILE A 417 15.80 9.10 3.90
C ILE A 417 16.35 8.12 4.94
N PHE A 418 17.35 8.50 5.73
CA PHE A 418 17.86 7.58 6.77
C PHE A 418 16.85 7.36 7.91
N ARG A 419 15.99 8.34 8.25
CA ARG A 419 14.85 8.12 9.17
C ARG A 419 13.87 7.09 8.62
N LEU A 420 13.56 7.17 7.33
CA LEU A 420 12.69 6.21 6.63
C LEU A 420 13.30 4.81 6.55
N VAL A 421 14.60 4.69 6.27
CA VAL A 421 15.33 3.41 6.31
C VAL A 421 15.26 2.79 7.72
N ARG A 422 15.42 3.60 8.78
CA ARG A 422 15.28 3.13 10.17
C ARG A 422 13.85 2.68 10.48
N LEU A 423 12.84 3.47 10.14
CA LEU A 423 11.42 3.14 10.31
C LEU A 423 11.06 1.82 9.61
N TYR A 424 11.43 1.69 8.34
CA TYR A 424 11.20 0.46 7.58
C TYR A 424 12.01 -0.71 8.15
N GLY A 425 13.21 -0.47 8.67
CA GLY A 425 13.94 -1.45 9.48
C GLY A 425 13.16 -1.94 10.70
N ASN A 426 12.50 -1.04 11.43
CA ASN A 426 11.67 -1.38 12.59
C ASN A 426 10.40 -2.13 12.20
N LEU A 427 9.75 -1.74 11.09
CA LEU A 427 8.63 -2.45 10.46
C LEU A 427 8.99 -3.91 10.11
N LEU A 428 10.12 -4.11 9.43
CA LEU A 428 10.63 -5.43 9.04
C LEU A 428 11.05 -6.29 10.25
N LYS A 429 11.51 -5.65 11.36
CA LYS A 429 11.77 -6.34 12.63
C LYS A 429 10.47 -6.75 13.32
N TYR A 430 9.50 -5.85 13.49
CA TYR A 430 8.21 -6.13 14.10
C TYR A 430 7.48 -7.28 13.37
N GLY A 431 7.46 -7.22 12.03
CA GLY A 431 6.84 -8.26 11.20
C GLY A 431 7.50 -9.64 11.30
N MET A 432 8.79 -9.75 11.65
CA MET A 432 9.51 -11.04 11.76
C MET A 432 9.80 -11.48 13.20
N ASP A 433 9.51 -10.65 14.20
CA ASP A 433 9.87 -10.93 15.58
C ASP A 433 9.06 -12.13 16.11
N LYS A 434 9.79 -13.09 16.69
CA LYS A 434 9.27 -14.34 17.25
C LYS A 434 8.90 -14.24 18.73
N GLY A 435 9.26 -13.14 19.39
CA GLY A 435 8.83 -12.85 20.75
C GLY A 435 7.34 -12.51 20.82
N VAL A 436 6.82 -12.43 22.04
CA VAL A 436 5.42 -12.03 22.28
C VAL A 436 5.12 -10.62 21.77
N GLU A 437 6.09 -9.70 21.70
CA GLU A 437 5.86 -8.34 21.16
C GLU A 437 5.91 -8.26 19.63
N GLY A 438 6.12 -9.39 18.93
CA GLY A 438 6.25 -9.47 17.48
C GLY A 438 4.99 -9.95 16.78
N TYR A 439 4.69 -9.40 15.61
CA TYR A 439 3.52 -9.81 14.82
C TYR A 439 3.57 -11.30 14.41
N TRP A 440 4.77 -11.79 14.05
CA TRP A 440 4.96 -13.20 13.70
C TRP A 440 4.84 -14.10 14.93
N GLY A 441 5.53 -13.77 16.03
CA GLY A 441 5.57 -14.58 17.25
C GLY A 441 4.25 -14.65 17.99
N ARG A 442 3.56 -13.51 18.16
CA ARG A 442 2.29 -13.41 18.89
C ARG A 442 1.12 -14.04 18.13
N PHE A 443 1.07 -13.84 16.81
CA PHE A 443 -0.13 -14.13 16.01
C PHE A 443 0.15 -14.98 14.76
N PHE A 444 0.82 -14.42 13.75
CA PHE A 444 0.69 -15.00 12.40
C PHE A 444 1.50 -16.29 12.20
N GLY A 445 2.64 -16.42 12.85
CA GLY A 445 3.44 -17.64 12.87
C GLY A 445 2.68 -18.83 13.46
N PRO A 446 2.18 -18.75 14.72
CA PRO A 446 1.35 -19.79 15.33
C PRO A 446 0.16 -20.23 14.46
N VAL A 447 -0.56 -19.28 13.85
CA VAL A 447 -1.68 -19.58 12.94
C VAL A 447 -1.22 -20.38 11.73
N LEU A 448 -0.16 -19.94 11.04
CA LEU A 448 0.34 -20.62 9.85
C LEU A 448 0.98 -21.98 10.19
N ASP A 449 1.69 -22.12 11.30
CA ASP A 449 2.28 -23.39 11.74
C ASP A 449 1.22 -24.42 12.12
N LYS A 450 0.11 -24.00 12.76
CA LYS A 450 -1.01 -24.87 13.08
C LYS A 450 -1.77 -25.32 11.82
N LEU A 451 -1.98 -24.43 10.84
CA LEU A 451 -2.54 -24.78 9.52
C LEU A 451 -1.60 -25.69 8.69
N ALA A 452 -0.31 -25.62 8.94
CA ALA A 452 0.72 -26.43 8.29
C ALA A 452 0.91 -27.82 8.94
N SER A 453 0.19 -28.13 10.01
CA SER A 453 0.23 -29.41 10.69
C SER A 453 -0.70 -30.41 10.00
N ILE A 454 -0.23 -31.61 9.67
CA ILE A 454 -1.05 -32.65 9.05
C ILE A 454 -1.98 -33.25 10.13
N PRO A 455 -3.29 -33.42 9.87
CA PRO A 455 -4.18 -34.14 10.79
C PRO A 455 -3.75 -35.61 10.90
N GLY A 456 -2.98 -35.94 11.94
CA GLY A 456 -2.47 -37.29 12.20
C GLY A 456 -1.20 -37.38 13.05
N GLU A 457 -0.36 -36.34 13.13
CA GLU A 457 0.92 -36.37 13.87
C GLU A 457 0.82 -35.85 15.33
N GLN A 458 -0.35 -35.87 15.96
CA GLN A 458 -0.52 -35.41 17.36
C GLN A 458 -0.88 -36.52 18.36
N ASP A 459 -0.92 -37.80 17.94
CA ASP A 459 -1.27 -38.96 18.78
C ASP A 459 -0.24 -40.13 18.64
N GLU A 460 1.07 -39.86 18.69
CA GLU A 460 2.13 -40.86 18.97
C GLU A 460 3.12 -40.36 20.04
#